data_AF-A0A355VB64-F1
#
_entry.id   AF-A0A355VB64-F1
#
_cell.length_a   1.000
_cell.length_b   1.000
_cell.length_c   1.000
_cell.angle_alpha   90.00
_cell.angle_beta   90.00
_cell.angle_gamma   90.00
#
_symmetry.space_group_name_H-M   'P 1'
#
loop_
_entity.id
_entity.type
_entity.pdbx_description
1 polymer ?
#
loop_
_entity_poly.entity_id
_entity_poly.type
_entity_poly.pdbx_seq_one_letter_code
_entity_poly.pdbx_strand_id
1 'polypeptide(L)'
;MRLLREVKENLETAIELDATGQNGYPQAFLGYLYAGVPSWPLSFGNAKTSRLYLDQALEIDSDSVENNYLKAVVLVADEDFETARRHIEIAESKLDSMTELSPAWQYRRENLVSLKNRLPKL
;
A
#
# COMPACT_ATOMS: atom_id res chain seq x y z
N MET A 1 8.59 -17.48 -7.35
CA MET A 1 7.96 -16.46 -8.23
C MET A 1 6.58 -16.84 -8.78
N ARG A 2 6.22 -18.13 -8.96
CA ARG A 2 4.89 -18.53 -9.46
C ARG A 2 3.73 -17.93 -8.65
N LEU A 3 3.79 -18.04 -7.32
CA LEU A 3 2.75 -17.52 -6.43
C LEU A 3 2.53 -16.00 -6.57
N LEU A 4 3.60 -15.21 -6.68
CA LEU A 4 3.49 -13.76 -6.84
C LEU A 4 2.90 -13.36 -8.20
N ARG A 5 3.14 -14.16 -9.25
CA ARG A 5 2.52 -13.95 -10.56
C ARG A 5 1.02 -14.28 -10.54
N GLU A 6 0.65 -15.38 -9.88
CA GLU A 6 -0.75 -15.75 -9.68
C GLU A 6 -1.52 -14.71 -8.85
N VAL A 7 -0.91 -14.17 -7.79
CA VAL A 7 -1.50 -13.06 -7.02
C VAL A 7 -1.67 -11.82 -7.90
N LYS A 8 -0.65 -11.46 -8.70
CA LYS A 8 -0.76 -10.36 -9.66
C LYS A 8 -1.94 -10.57 -10.62
N GLU A 9 -2.05 -11.73 -11.24
CA GLU A 9 -3.12 -12.06 -12.21
C GLU A 9 -4.51 -12.01 -11.56
N ASN A 10 -4.64 -12.48 -10.32
CA ASN A 10 -5.90 -12.41 -9.57
C ASN A 10 -6.29 -10.97 -9.21
N LEU A 11 -5.32 -10.11 -8.88
CA LEU A 11 -5.57 -8.69 -8.62
C LEU A 11 -5.96 -7.95 -9.90
N GLU A 12 -5.28 -8.22 -11.01
CA GLU A 12 -5.62 -7.66 -12.33
C GLU A 12 -7.06 -8.06 -12.73
N THR A 13 -7.41 -9.34 -12.56
CA THR A 13 -8.79 -9.82 -12.78
C THR A 13 -9.79 -9.10 -11.86
N ALA A 14 -9.47 -8.91 -10.58
CA ALA A 14 -10.35 -8.20 -9.65
C ALA A 14 -10.58 -6.73 -10.08
N ILE A 15 -9.53 -6.04 -10.54
CA ILE A 15 -9.61 -4.66 -11.04
C ILE A 15 -10.46 -4.58 -12.32
N GLU A 16 -10.35 -5.57 -13.21
CA GLU A 16 -11.18 -5.66 -14.41
C GLU A 16 -12.66 -5.86 -14.08
N LEU A 17 -12.96 -6.65 -13.03
CA LEU A 17 -14.33 -6.91 -12.59
C LEU A 17 -14.95 -5.72 -11.85
N ASP A 18 -14.21 -5.09 -10.94
CA ASP A 18 -14.62 -3.89 -10.22
C ASP A 18 -13.40 -3.08 -9.80
N ALA A 19 -13.08 -2.05 -10.60
CA ALA A 19 -11.96 -1.17 -10.33
C ALA A 19 -12.15 -0.34 -9.04
N THR A 20 -13.34 -0.22 -8.48
CA THR A 20 -13.57 0.52 -7.21
C THR A 20 -13.68 -0.41 -6.01
N GLY A 21 -13.63 -1.73 -6.25
CA GLY A 21 -13.85 -2.76 -5.25
C GLY A 21 -12.88 -2.68 -4.07
N GLN A 22 -13.38 -2.95 -2.87
CA GLN A 22 -12.62 -2.89 -1.62
C GLN A 22 -11.86 -1.56 -1.45
N ASN A 23 -12.46 -0.44 -1.85
CA ASN A 23 -11.89 0.89 -1.72
C ASN A 23 -10.50 1.01 -2.37
N GLY A 24 -10.30 0.38 -3.54
CA GLY A 24 -9.04 0.45 -4.29
C GLY A 24 -7.90 -0.41 -3.73
N TYR A 25 -8.18 -1.28 -2.75
CA TYR A 25 -7.16 -2.19 -2.20
C TYR A 25 -6.45 -3.06 -3.26
N PRO A 26 -7.14 -3.62 -4.28
CA PRO A 26 -6.47 -4.41 -5.31
C PRO A 26 -5.35 -3.64 -6.03
N GLN A 27 -5.59 -2.37 -6.37
CA GLN A 27 -4.58 -1.48 -6.97
C GLN A 27 -3.44 -1.24 -5.98
N ALA A 28 -3.74 -0.87 -4.73
CA ALA A 28 -2.70 -0.60 -3.75
C ALA A 28 -1.77 -1.81 -3.55
N PHE A 29 -2.35 -3.00 -3.45
CA PHE A 29 -1.59 -4.23 -3.26
C PHE A 29 -0.78 -4.61 -4.51
N LEU A 30 -1.34 -4.41 -5.70
CA LEU A 30 -0.61 -4.61 -6.95
C LEU A 30 0.58 -3.64 -7.06
N GLY A 31 0.38 -2.37 -6.69
CA GLY A 31 1.44 -1.38 -6.62
C GLY A 31 2.56 -1.76 -5.66
N TYR A 32 2.22 -2.26 -4.46
CA TYR A 32 3.18 -2.81 -3.51
C TYR A 32 3.98 -3.99 -4.08
N LEU A 33 3.33 -4.93 -4.78
CA LEU A 33 4.01 -6.07 -5.42
C LEU A 33 5.00 -5.63 -6.50
N TYR A 34 4.62 -4.65 -7.33
CA TYR A 34 5.51 -4.10 -8.37
C TYR A 34 6.78 -3.45 -7.80
N ALA A 35 6.72 -2.88 -6.59
CA ALA A 35 7.91 -2.36 -5.90
C ALA A 35 8.75 -3.47 -5.24
N GLY A 36 8.10 -4.53 -4.73
CA GLY A 36 8.74 -5.53 -3.88
C GLY A 36 9.47 -6.68 -4.59
N VAL A 37 9.44 -6.76 -5.93
CA VAL A 37 10.06 -7.86 -6.69
C VAL A 37 11.08 -7.36 -7.71
N PRO A 38 12.05 -8.19 -8.15
CA PRO A 38 13.01 -7.80 -9.17
C PRO A 38 12.36 -7.45 -10.51
N SER A 39 13.03 -6.61 -11.30
CA SER A 39 12.61 -6.32 -12.68
C SER A 39 12.85 -7.50 -13.63
N TRP A 40 12.46 -7.31 -14.89
CA TRP A 40 12.74 -8.24 -15.97
C TRP A 40 14.27 -8.44 -16.14
N PRO A 41 14.76 -9.66 -16.41
CA PRO A 41 14.01 -10.88 -16.73
C PRO A 41 13.62 -11.75 -15.51
N LEU A 42 14.02 -11.39 -14.30
CA LEU A 42 13.80 -12.24 -13.11
C LEU A 42 12.33 -12.21 -12.64
N SER A 43 11.69 -11.04 -12.68
CA SER A 43 10.27 -10.91 -12.36
C SER A 43 9.58 -9.75 -13.10
N PHE A 44 8.47 -9.28 -12.55
CA PHE A 44 7.63 -8.21 -13.10
C PHE A 44 7.82 -6.85 -12.42
N GLY A 45 8.81 -6.70 -11.55
CA GLY A 45 9.00 -5.49 -10.76
C GLY A 45 9.23 -4.25 -11.61
N ASN A 46 8.53 -3.17 -11.28
CA ASN A 46 8.59 -1.91 -12.01
C ASN A 46 8.13 -0.75 -11.12
N ALA A 47 9.07 0.11 -10.72
CA ALA A 47 8.79 1.24 -9.82
C ALA A 47 7.80 2.26 -10.40
N LYS A 48 7.78 2.46 -11.73
CA LYS A 48 6.80 3.36 -12.38
C LYS A 48 5.40 2.78 -12.30
N THR A 49 5.26 1.49 -12.60
CA THR A 49 3.98 0.78 -12.50
C THR A 49 3.50 0.71 -11.04
N SER A 50 4.42 0.51 -10.09
CA SER A 50 4.12 0.56 -8.66
C SER A 50 3.47 1.89 -8.26
N ARG A 51 4.11 3.02 -8.60
CA ARG A 51 3.58 4.35 -8.30
C ARG A 51 2.22 4.59 -8.91
N LEU A 52 2.04 4.23 -10.18
CA LEU A 52 0.76 4.36 -10.89
C LEU A 52 -0.39 3.68 -10.15
N TYR A 53 -0.21 2.42 -9.76
CA TYR A 53 -1.28 1.68 -9.07
C TYR A 53 -1.55 2.20 -7.66
N LEU A 54 -0.51 2.62 -6.92
CA LEU A 54 -0.71 3.21 -5.59
C LEU A 54 -1.45 4.56 -5.68
N ASP A 55 -1.18 5.36 -6.70
CA ASP A 55 -1.87 6.63 -6.94
C ASP A 55 -3.35 6.38 -7.31
N GLN A 56 -3.61 5.41 -8.20
CA GLN A 56 -4.98 4.99 -8.53
C GLN A 56 -5.78 4.53 -7.31
N ALA A 57 -5.16 3.78 -6.39
CA ALA A 57 -5.83 3.36 -5.17
C ALA A 57 -6.24 4.54 -4.28
N LEU A 58 -5.40 5.57 -4.20
CA LEU A 58 -5.66 6.79 -3.42
C LEU A 58 -6.63 7.76 -4.13
N GLU A 59 -6.74 7.69 -5.46
CA GLU A 59 -7.81 8.36 -6.21
C GLU A 59 -9.19 7.75 -5.89
N ILE A 60 -9.25 6.44 -5.61
CA ILE A 60 -10.49 5.74 -5.24
C ILE A 60 -10.87 6.01 -3.79
N ASP A 61 -9.91 5.87 -2.87
CA ASP A 61 -10.11 6.17 -1.45
C ASP A 61 -8.82 6.78 -0.86
N SER A 62 -8.83 8.10 -0.74
CA SER A 62 -7.71 8.89 -0.20
C SER A 62 -7.48 8.67 1.29
N ASP A 63 -8.50 8.23 2.02
CA ASP A 63 -8.51 8.11 3.48
C ASP A 63 -8.37 6.64 3.93
N SER A 64 -8.29 5.70 2.98
CA SER A 64 -8.11 4.27 3.25
C SER A 64 -6.83 4.01 4.04
N VAL A 65 -6.97 3.29 5.15
CA VAL A 65 -5.85 2.91 6.02
C VAL A 65 -4.87 2.01 5.27
N GLU A 66 -5.37 1.00 4.53
CA GLU A 66 -4.55 0.08 3.77
C GLU A 66 -3.80 0.77 2.63
N ASN A 67 -4.48 1.61 1.85
CA ASN A 67 -3.88 2.24 0.67
C ASN A 67 -2.75 3.18 1.12
N ASN A 68 -3.01 4.01 2.14
CA ASN A 68 -2.00 4.89 2.72
C ASN A 68 -0.85 4.11 3.37
N TYR A 69 -1.15 3.01 4.07
CA TYR A 69 -0.10 2.15 4.62
C TYR A 69 0.80 1.57 3.52
N LEU A 70 0.23 0.99 2.45
CA LEU A 70 1.01 0.37 1.38
C LEU A 70 1.83 1.40 0.61
N LYS A 71 1.26 2.59 0.35
CA LYS A 71 1.99 3.73 -0.21
C LYS A 71 3.16 4.12 0.69
N ALA A 72 2.94 4.26 2.00
CA ALA A 72 4.00 4.59 2.95
C ALA A 72 5.10 3.53 2.97
N VAL A 73 4.76 2.24 2.93
CA VAL A 73 5.77 1.16 2.87
C VAL A 73 6.68 1.31 1.65
N VAL A 74 6.11 1.59 0.47
CA VAL A 74 6.88 1.78 -0.75
C VAL A 74 7.72 3.07 -0.68
N LEU A 75 7.17 4.17 -0.16
CA LEU A 75 7.90 5.42 0.00
C LEU A 75 9.06 5.30 0.99
N VAL A 76 8.92 4.54 2.07
CA VAL A 76 10.02 4.24 2.99
C VAL A 76 11.12 3.42 2.29
N ALA A 77 10.75 2.48 1.42
CA ALA A 77 11.72 1.71 0.65
C ALA A 77 12.44 2.57 -0.41
N ASP A 78 11.75 3.58 -0.96
CA ASP A 78 12.28 4.56 -1.89
C ASP A 78 13.02 5.74 -1.19
N GLU A 79 13.15 5.71 0.14
CA GLU A 79 13.74 6.76 1.00
C GLU A 79 13.03 8.14 0.92
N ASP A 80 11.80 8.19 0.39
CA ASP A 80 10.94 9.38 0.43
C ASP A 80 10.22 9.48 1.79
N PHE A 81 11.01 9.74 2.83
CA PHE A 81 10.54 9.74 4.21
C PHE A 81 9.54 10.84 4.52
N GLU A 82 9.65 11.99 3.85
CA GLU A 82 8.73 13.12 4.04
C GLU A 82 7.33 12.77 3.53
N THR A 83 7.22 12.22 2.33
CA THR A 83 5.93 11.79 1.80
C THR A 83 5.40 10.57 2.55
N ALA A 84 6.28 9.63 2.92
CA ALA A 84 5.89 8.47 3.72
C ALA A 84 5.24 8.88 5.05
N ARG A 85 5.81 9.88 5.74
CA ARG A 85 5.30 10.41 7.00
C ARG A 85 3.85 10.89 6.87
N ARG A 86 3.54 11.63 5.80
CA ARG A 86 2.18 12.14 5.54
C ARG A 86 1.17 11.01 5.38
N HIS A 87 1.51 9.98 4.61
CA HIS A 87 0.61 8.83 4.44
C HIS A 87 0.43 8.02 5.73
N ILE A 88 1.47 7.88 6.55
CA ILE A 88 1.34 7.27 7.88
C ILE A 88 0.37 8.08 8.75
N GLU A 89 0.49 9.40 8.77
CA GLU A 89 -0.37 10.29 9.56
C GLU A 89 -1.85 10.21 9.13
N ILE A 90 -2.11 10.14 7.82
CA ILE A 90 -3.48 9.93 7.30
C ILE A 90 -4.06 8.61 7.82
N ALA A 91 -3.29 7.51 7.71
CA ALA A 91 -3.74 6.19 8.16
C ALA A 91 -3.92 6.13 9.69
N GLU A 92 -3.03 6.74 10.47
CA GLU A 92 -3.14 6.86 11.92
C GLU A 92 -4.39 7.66 12.31
N SER A 93 -4.61 8.82 11.69
CA SER A 93 -5.78 9.66 11.95
C SER A 93 -7.09 8.92 11.66
N LYS A 94 -7.15 8.17 10.56
CA LYS A 94 -8.31 7.35 10.22
C LYS A 94 -8.58 6.28 11.27
N LEU A 95 -7.55 5.58 11.75
CA LEU A 95 -7.70 4.57 12.82
C LEU A 95 -8.13 5.21 14.15
N ASP A 96 -7.55 6.34 14.53
CA ASP A 96 -7.89 7.03 15.77
C ASP A 96 -9.32 7.59 15.78
N SER A 97 -9.91 7.80 14.59
CA SER A 97 -11.32 8.18 14.45
C SER A 97 -12.31 7.03 14.70
N MET A 98 -11.85 5.77 14.71
CA MET A 98 -12.70 4.60 14.91
C MET A 98 -12.96 4.35 16.39
N THR A 99 -14.24 4.18 16.77
CA THR A 99 -14.63 3.95 18.16
C THR A 99 -14.15 2.62 18.72
N GLU A 100 -14.12 1.56 17.89
CA GLU A 100 -13.60 0.24 18.24
C GLU A 100 -12.77 -0.33 17.08
N LEU A 101 -11.56 -0.80 17.39
CA LEU A 101 -10.68 -1.44 16.41
C LEU A 101 -10.83 -2.95 16.46
N SER A 102 -11.19 -3.55 15.32
CA SER A 102 -11.08 -4.99 15.12
C SER A 102 -9.64 -5.47 15.31
N PRO A 103 -9.40 -6.77 15.57
CA PRO A 103 -8.03 -7.31 15.67
C PRO A 103 -7.16 -7.02 14.44
N ALA A 104 -7.74 -7.00 13.24
CA ALA A 104 -7.04 -6.64 12.02
C ALA A 104 -6.58 -5.18 12.03
N TRP A 105 -7.42 -4.26 12.51
CA TRP A 105 -7.07 -2.85 12.63
C TRP A 105 -6.06 -2.56 13.75
N GLN A 106 -6.12 -3.31 14.85
CA GLN A 106 -5.09 -3.25 15.89
C GLN A 106 -3.73 -3.67 15.32
N TYR A 107 -3.69 -4.79 14.59
CA TYR A 107 -2.47 -5.24 13.91
C TYR A 107 -1.95 -4.20 12.90
N ARG A 108 -2.84 -3.56 12.14
CA ARG A 108 -2.46 -2.47 11.23
C ARG A 108 -1.86 -1.28 11.96
N ARG A 109 -2.41 -0.91 13.11
CA ARG A 109 -1.89 0.17 13.97
C ARG A 109 -0.47 -0.12 14.43
N GLU A 110 -0.20 -1.35 14.89
CA GLU A 110 1.15 -1.77 15.29
C GLU A 110 2.14 -1.71 14.13
N ASN A 111 1.72 -2.13 12.93
CA ASN A 111 2.54 -2.02 11.72
C ASN A 111 2.86 -0.57 11.36
N LEU A 112 1.91 0.37 11.52
CA LEU A 112 2.15 1.80 11.31
C LEU A 112 3.16 2.35 12.30
N VAL A 113 3.07 1.97 13.58
CA VAL A 113 4.07 2.35 14.61
C VAL A 113 5.46 1.84 14.23
N SER A 114 5.56 0.57 13.84
CA SER A 114 6.81 -0.04 13.38
C SER A 114 7.38 0.68 12.14
N LEU A 115 6.52 1.00 11.17
CA LEU A 115 6.91 1.72 9.97
C LEU A 115 7.40 3.14 10.28
N LYS A 116 6.71 3.87 11.16
CA LYS A 116 7.06 5.22 11.60
C LYS A 116 8.41 5.26 12.32
N ASN A 117 8.72 4.23 13.11
CA ASN A 117 10.02 4.11 13.79
C ASN A 117 11.21 3.90 12.84
N ARG A 118 10.96 3.51 11.58
CA ARG A 118 12.00 3.40 10.55
C ARG A 118 12.34 4.75 9.90
N LEU A 119 11.50 5.78 10.10
CA LEU A 119 11.75 7.10 9.56
C LEU A 119 12.88 7.79 10.33
N PRO A 120 13.74 8.59 9.68
CA PRO A 120 14.70 9.43 10.39
C PRO A 120 13.98 10.39 11.34
N LYS A 121 14.64 10.69 12.47
CA LYS A 121 14.21 11.74 13.39
C LYS A 121 14.53 13.09 12.74
N LEU A 122 13.56 14.00 12.75
CA LEU A 122 13.75 15.40 12.37
C LEU A 122 14.67 16.11 13.38
#